data_AF-A0A024H212-F1
#
_entry.id   AF-A0A024H212-F1
#
_cell.length_a   1.000
_cell.length_b   1.000
_cell.length_c   1.000
_cell.angle_alpha   90.00
_cell.angle_beta   90.00
_cell.angle_gamma   90.00
#
_symmetry.space_group_name_H-M   'P 1'
#
loop_
_entity.id
_entity.type
_entity.pdbx_description
1 polymer ?
#
loop_
_entity_poly.entity_id
_entity_poly.type
_entity_poly.pdbx_seq_one_letter_code
_entity_poly.pdbx_strand_id
1 'polypeptide(L)'
;MDIPLPQPTKPLSVLQSKVLEWVNDGCPGGVFEGYSHRISARALADDRYITITGRGPTWTARITQLGVELLKSTDVSDSDSHTPESEADKFIQKLIAAGGVMEVNIAANDALIRDVMKSALRPKGYKLEIAGVGSWQRPKYEARWARHFPDDVDERPVPVPDSVSKYHPIAKAFRDGTRRVSKEHVARAARLLHALATEGAARGYEATLPSSHKRTDTRRPTTLDGDIAITIGSTTVPLEMRELPPNGGSARPYIPKYNSRNQSWTTVNNTDFVSTGRLQLELTQKYSTNGRRERFRDGKRQQLDTALPAILREIEIQHLNMSGNASKHASRRRKPNAGGRPP
;
A
#
# COMPACT_ATOMS: atom_id res chain seq x y z
N MET A 1 -2.87 -45.50 21.22
CA MET A 1 -3.56 -44.25 21.60
C MET A 1 -2.57 -43.13 21.34
N ASP A 2 -2.72 -42.39 20.24
CA ASP A 2 -1.84 -41.27 19.91
C ASP A 2 -2.13 -40.10 20.84
N ILE A 3 -1.10 -39.65 21.55
CA ILE A 3 -1.11 -38.42 22.34
C ILE A 3 -0.70 -37.29 21.38
N PRO A 4 -1.56 -36.27 21.13
CA PRO A 4 -1.18 -35.16 20.26
C PRO A 4 -0.08 -34.33 20.92
N LEU A 5 1.00 -34.06 20.19
CA LEU A 5 2.08 -33.17 20.61
C LEU A 5 1.56 -31.74 20.83
N PRO A 6 2.08 -31.00 21.83
CA PRO A 6 1.70 -29.61 22.07
C PRO A 6 2.05 -28.74 20.86
N GLN A 7 1.04 -28.06 20.32
CA GLN A 7 1.20 -27.08 19.25
C GLN A 7 1.97 -25.85 19.77
N PRO A 8 2.75 -25.15 18.94
CA PRO A 8 3.45 -23.94 19.34
C PRO A 8 2.45 -22.92 19.90
N THR A 9 2.63 -22.52 21.16
CA THR A 9 1.76 -21.58 21.87
C THR A 9 1.81 -20.25 21.16
N LYS A 10 0.69 -19.84 20.57
CA LYS A 10 0.53 -18.49 20.07
C LYS A 10 0.76 -17.52 21.25
N PRO A 11 1.59 -16.48 21.10
CA PRO A 11 1.77 -15.50 22.17
C PRO A 11 0.43 -14.83 22.48
N LEU A 12 0.07 -14.76 23.77
CA LEU A 12 -1.16 -14.11 24.21
C LEU A 12 -1.15 -12.63 23.80
N SER A 13 -2.29 -12.15 23.31
CA SER A 13 -2.49 -10.71 23.12
C SER A 13 -2.51 -10.00 24.47
N VAL A 14 -2.10 -8.73 24.53
CA VAL A 14 -2.19 -7.86 25.71
C VAL A 14 -3.58 -7.91 26.37
N LEU A 15 -4.65 -7.94 25.57
CA LEU A 15 -6.02 -8.03 26.10
C LEU A 15 -6.33 -9.42 26.70
N GLN A 16 -5.75 -10.50 26.16
CA GLN A 16 -5.93 -11.85 26.70
C GLN A 16 -5.18 -12.03 28.02
N SER A 17 -3.97 -11.49 28.16
CA SER A 17 -3.23 -11.51 29.44
C SER A 17 -4.00 -10.77 30.54
N LYS A 18 -4.50 -9.56 30.25
CA LYS A 18 -5.31 -8.78 31.21
C LYS A 18 -6.63 -9.48 31.60
N VAL A 19 -7.27 -10.17 30.65
CA VAL A 19 -8.49 -10.94 30.95
C VAL A 19 -8.16 -12.19 31.76
N LEU A 20 -7.02 -12.83 31.54
CA LEU A 20 -6.58 -13.99 32.32
C LEU A 20 -6.28 -13.62 33.77
N GLU A 21 -5.57 -12.52 34.00
CA GLU A 21 -5.29 -11.94 35.32
C GLU A 21 -6.60 -11.54 36.03
N TRP A 22 -7.49 -10.83 35.34
CA TRP A 22 -8.80 -10.47 35.88
C TRP A 22 -9.67 -11.69 36.27
N VAL A 23 -9.57 -12.79 35.52
CA VAL A 23 -10.26 -14.05 35.87
C VAL A 23 -9.59 -14.74 37.07
N ASN A 24 -8.26 -14.64 37.20
CA ASN A 24 -7.52 -15.10 38.37
C ASN A 24 -7.94 -14.37 39.64
N ASP A 25 -8.21 -13.07 39.54
CA ASP A 25 -8.67 -12.21 40.65
C ASP A 25 -10.16 -12.38 41.00
N GLY A 26 -10.84 -13.35 40.40
CA GLY A 26 -12.24 -13.65 40.72
C GLY A 26 -13.27 -12.79 39.97
N CYS A 27 -12.89 -12.20 38.84
CA CYS A 27 -13.77 -11.40 37.96
C CYS A 27 -14.44 -10.19 38.65
N PRO A 28 -13.67 -9.27 39.29
CA PRO A 28 -14.25 -8.07 39.90
C PRO A 28 -15.03 -7.22 38.89
N GLY A 29 -16.21 -6.75 39.28
CA GLY A 29 -17.07 -5.91 38.44
C GLY A 29 -16.46 -4.54 38.15
N GLY A 30 -16.75 -3.96 36.98
CA GLY A 30 -16.32 -2.61 36.60
C GLY A 30 -14.91 -2.50 35.99
N VAL A 31 -14.14 -3.59 35.89
CA VAL A 31 -12.79 -3.59 35.29
C VAL A 31 -12.82 -3.57 33.76
N PHE A 32 -13.81 -4.23 33.16
CA PHE A 32 -14.00 -4.26 31.71
C PHE A 32 -15.40 -3.78 31.33
N GLU A 33 -15.45 -2.85 30.38
CA GLU A 33 -16.70 -2.39 29.75
C GLU A 33 -16.91 -3.05 28.38
N GLY A 34 -18.18 -3.19 27.97
CA GLY A 34 -18.55 -3.73 26.66
C GLY A 34 -18.38 -5.25 26.52
N TYR A 35 -18.26 -5.73 25.27
CA TYR A 35 -18.29 -7.18 24.94
C TYR A 35 -16.91 -7.80 24.62
N SER A 36 -15.86 -6.98 24.51
CA SER A 36 -14.53 -7.40 24.06
C SER A 36 -13.87 -8.44 24.98
N HIS A 37 -13.97 -8.24 26.30
CA HIS A 37 -13.39 -9.16 27.30
C HIS A 37 -14.01 -10.57 27.23
N ARG A 38 -15.28 -10.69 26.80
CA ARG A 38 -15.95 -11.99 26.64
C ARG A 38 -15.43 -12.79 25.44
N ILE A 39 -15.12 -12.09 24.35
CA ILE A 39 -14.49 -12.71 23.16
C ILE A 39 -13.09 -13.22 23.53
N SER A 40 -12.30 -12.41 24.24
CA SER A 40 -10.98 -12.81 24.72
C SER A 40 -11.06 -13.97 25.72
N ALA A 41 -12.01 -13.94 26.65
CA ALA A 41 -12.25 -15.05 27.57
C ALA A 41 -12.65 -16.33 26.84
N ARG A 42 -13.50 -16.24 25.80
CA ARG A 42 -13.85 -17.39 24.98
C ARG A 42 -12.62 -18.02 24.32
N ALA A 43 -11.75 -17.20 23.74
CA ALA A 43 -10.50 -17.67 23.16
C ALA A 43 -9.59 -18.34 24.22
N LEU A 44 -9.48 -17.76 25.42
CA LEU A 44 -8.73 -18.38 26.53
C LEU A 44 -9.34 -19.71 27.00
N ALA A 45 -10.67 -19.86 26.89
CA ALA A 45 -11.36 -21.10 27.23
C ALA A 45 -11.16 -22.18 26.16
N ASP A 46 -11.15 -21.82 24.88
CA ASP A 46 -10.85 -22.73 23.77
C ASP A 46 -9.42 -23.28 23.90
N ASP A 47 -8.48 -22.46 24.36
CA ASP A 47 -7.09 -22.84 24.67
C ASP A 47 -6.92 -23.50 26.05
N ARG A 48 -8.01 -23.68 26.82
CA ARG A 48 -8.07 -24.34 28.14
C ARG A 48 -7.38 -23.61 29.29
N TYR A 49 -7.06 -22.32 29.16
CA TYR A 49 -6.49 -21.50 30.23
C TYR A 49 -7.55 -21.08 31.27
N ILE A 50 -8.82 -20.98 30.87
CA ILE A 50 -9.94 -20.70 31.76
C ILE A 50 -11.12 -21.63 31.43
N THR A 51 -12.09 -21.71 32.34
CA THR A 51 -13.38 -22.35 32.13
C THR A 51 -14.47 -21.29 32.22
N ILE A 52 -15.46 -21.37 31.32
CA ILE A 52 -16.61 -20.46 31.29
C ILE A 52 -17.87 -21.26 31.52
N THR A 53 -18.74 -20.78 32.42
CA THR A 53 -20.08 -21.32 32.64
C THR A 53 -21.15 -20.23 32.57
N GLY A 54 -22.41 -20.59 32.35
CA GLY A 54 -23.52 -19.63 32.20
C GLY A 54 -23.64 -19.01 30.80
N ARG A 55 -24.62 -18.11 30.63
CA ARG A 55 -24.90 -17.39 29.37
C ARG A 55 -25.37 -15.96 29.64
N GLY A 56 -25.01 -15.03 28.76
CA GLY A 56 -25.52 -13.65 28.85
C GLY A 56 -25.07 -12.92 30.14
N PRO A 57 -26.00 -12.39 30.96
CA PRO A 57 -25.64 -11.69 32.19
C PRO A 57 -25.18 -12.61 33.33
N THR A 58 -25.48 -13.92 33.28
CA THR A 58 -25.08 -14.91 34.30
C THR A 58 -23.80 -15.65 33.95
N TRP A 59 -23.03 -15.16 32.97
CA TRP A 59 -21.76 -15.78 32.61
C TRP A 59 -20.74 -15.63 33.76
N THR A 60 -19.96 -16.67 34.01
CA THR A 60 -18.86 -16.67 34.98
C THR A 60 -17.65 -17.36 34.37
N ALA A 61 -16.45 -16.94 34.79
CA ALA A 61 -15.19 -17.54 34.35
C ALA A 61 -14.36 -17.95 35.57
N ARG A 62 -13.63 -19.06 35.45
CA ARG A 62 -12.68 -19.54 36.46
C ARG A 62 -11.38 -19.95 35.81
N ILE A 63 -10.26 -19.55 36.37
CA ILE A 63 -8.95 -19.94 35.87
C ILE A 63 -8.69 -21.44 36.06
N THR A 64 -7.99 -22.07 35.11
CA THR A 64 -7.54 -23.47 35.24
C THR A 64 -6.12 -23.53 35.78
N GLN A 65 -5.67 -24.71 36.19
CA GLN A 65 -4.28 -24.93 36.60
C GLN A 65 -3.28 -24.51 35.52
N LEU A 66 -3.62 -24.76 34.24
CA LEU A 66 -2.82 -24.40 33.08
C LEU A 66 -2.75 -22.86 32.92
N GLY A 67 -3.85 -22.15 33.18
CA GLY A 67 -3.86 -20.69 33.22
C GLY A 67 -3.01 -20.11 34.36
N VAL A 68 -3.03 -20.74 35.55
CA VAL A 68 -2.21 -20.33 36.70
C VAL A 68 -0.71 -20.53 36.42
N GLU A 69 -0.33 -21.63 35.78
CA GLU A 69 1.06 -21.89 35.38
C GLU A 69 1.54 -20.88 34.33
N LEU A 70 0.66 -20.47 33.41
CA LEU A 70 0.97 -19.43 32.43
C LEU A 70 1.11 -18.05 33.08
N LEU A 71 0.26 -17.69 34.05
CA LEU A 71 0.42 -16.43 34.78
C LEU A 71 1.73 -16.41 35.58
N LYS A 72 2.08 -17.51 36.25
CA LYS A 72 3.34 -17.62 36.99
C LYS A 72 4.58 -17.53 36.10
N SER A 73 4.54 -18.11 34.89
CA SER A 73 5.63 -17.97 33.93
C SER A 73 5.72 -16.56 33.35
N THR A 74 4.61 -15.82 33.34
CA THR A 74 4.56 -14.41 32.93
C THR A 74 5.07 -13.48 34.06
N ASP A 75 4.70 -13.71 35.31
CA ASP A 75 5.19 -12.94 36.49
C ASP A 75 6.70 -13.04 36.69
N VAL A 76 7.29 -14.22 36.47
CA VAL A 76 8.76 -14.40 36.51
C VAL A 76 9.44 -13.67 35.33
N SER A 77 8.69 -13.39 34.25
CA SER A 77 9.15 -12.58 33.12
C SER A 77 8.88 -11.08 33.28
N ASP A 78 7.99 -10.66 34.19
CA ASP A 78 7.63 -9.26 34.44
C ASP A 78 8.58 -8.54 35.43
N SER A 79 9.50 -9.28 36.07
CA SER A 79 10.69 -8.71 36.73
C SER A 79 11.72 -8.13 35.76
N ASP A 80 11.58 -8.38 34.45
CA ASP A 80 12.39 -7.79 33.38
C ASP A 80 11.49 -6.93 32.50
N SER A 81 11.03 -5.79 33.04
CA SER A 81 10.47 -4.70 32.23
C SER A 81 11.57 -3.95 31.47
N HIS A 82 12.43 -4.68 30.76
CA HIS A 82 13.09 -4.22 29.55
C HIS A 82 12.43 -4.99 28.42
N THR A 83 11.64 -4.31 27.58
CA THR A 83 11.21 -4.86 26.30
C THR A 83 12.42 -5.52 25.65
N PRO A 84 12.46 -6.85 25.43
CA PRO A 84 13.61 -7.45 24.77
C PRO A 84 13.72 -6.77 23.42
N GLU A 85 14.79 -5.99 23.22
CA GLU A 85 15.03 -5.28 21.96
C GLU A 85 14.81 -6.26 20.82
N SER A 86 13.83 -5.95 19.96
CA SER A 86 13.47 -6.82 18.85
C SER A 86 14.72 -7.12 18.02
N GLU A 87 14.80 -8.28 17.39
CA GLU A 87 15.89 -8.58 16.46
C GLU A 87 16.04 -7.47 15.39
N ALA A 88 14.91 -6.85 15.00
CA ALA A 88 14.88 -5.69 14.13
C ALA A 88 15.55 -4.46 14.76
N ASP A 89 15.31 -4.18 16.04
CA ASP A 89 15.89 -3.03 16.76
C ASP A 89 17.40 -3.17 16.91
N LYS A 90 17.86 -4.36 17.31
CA LYS A 90 19.30 -4.69 17.36
C LYS A 90 19.94 -4.58 15.97
N PHE A 91 19.23 -5.00 14.93
CA PHE A 91 19.71 -4.87 13.55
C PHE A 91 19.83 -3.40 13.13
N ILE A 92 18.83 -2.58 13.43
CA ILE A 92 18.82 -1.14 13.15
C ILE A 92 20.01 -0.46 13.85
N GLN A 93 20.21 -0.74 15.13
CA GLN A 93 21.33 -0.18 15.90
C GLN A 93 22.69 -0.58 15.30
N LYS A 94 22.89 -1.86 14.94
CA LYS A 94 24.11 -2.33 14.27
C LYS A 94 24.35 -1.62 12.94
N LEU A 95 23.30 -1.46 12.14
CA LEU A 95 23.40 -0.80 10.84
C LEU A 95 23.71 0.70 10.99
N ILE A 96 23.12 1.37 11.98
CA ILE A 96 23.44 2.77 12.30
C ILE A 96 24.90 2.89 12.78
N ALA A 97 25.34 2.03 13.68
CA ALA A 97 26.71 2.00 14.18
C ALA A 97 27.74 1.74 13.07
N ALA A 98 27.38 0.96 12.05
CA ALA A 98 28.19 0.71 10.86
C ALA A 98 28.19 1.87 9.84
N GLY A 99 27.60 3.03 10.17
CA GLY A 99 27.53 4.18 9.26
C GLY A 99 26.47 4.03 8.17
N GLY A 100 25.50 3.12 8.35
CA GLY A 100 24.36 2.94 7.45
C GLY A 100 24.56 1.90 6.34
N VAL A 101 25.69 1.20 6.33
CA VAL A 101 26.01 0.10 5.41
C VAL A 101 26.70 -1.02 6.17
N MET A 102 26.23 -2.26 6.04
CA MET A 102 26.81 -3.42 6.74
C MET A 102 26.74 -4.67 5.87
N GLU A 103 27.83 -5.45 5.80
CA GLU A 103 27.82 -6.77 5.17
C GLU A 103 26.97 -7.74 6.01
N VAL A 104 26.08 -8.48 5.34
CA VAL A 104 25.20 -9.46 5.96
C VAL A 104 25.32 -10.80 5.24
N ASN A 105 25.24 -11.90 5.98
CA ASN A 105 25.32 -13.26 5.43
C ASN A 105 23.95 -13.80 5.00
N ILE A 106 22.90 -13.00 5.12
CA ILE A 106 21.54 -13.38 4.76
C ILE A 106 21.12 -12.69 3.47
N ALA A 107 20.48 -13.44 2.57
CA ALA A 107 19.76 -12.85 1.46
C ALA A 107 18.61 -11.97 1.96
N ALA A 108 18.04 -11.15 1.07
CA ALA A 108 16.89 -10.31 1.41
C ALA A 108 15.80 -11.14 2.09
N ASN A 109 15.52 -10.82 3.37
CA ASN A 109 14.51 -11.47 4.19
C ASN A 109 13.32 -10.52 4.37
N ASP A 110 12.20 -10.83 3.73
CA ASP A 110 10.98 -10.02 3.77
C ASP A 110 10.39 -9.88 5.18
N ALA A 111 10.65 -10.83 6.10
CA ALA A 111 10.23 -10.70 7.49
C ALA A 111 11.03 -9.59 8.19
N LEU A 112 12.36 -9.66 8.12
CA LEU A 112 13.25 -8.64 8.70
C LEU A 112 12.96 -7.24 8.12
N ILE A 113 12.79 -7.12 6.80
CA ILE A 113 12.45 -5.85 6.17
C ILE A 113 11.12 -5.31 6.71
N ARG A 114 10.09 -6.17 6.84
CA ARG A 114 8.79 -5.75 7.40
C ARG A 114 8.89 -5.32 8.87
N ASP A 115 9.69 -6.01 9.68
CA ASP A 115 9.82 -5.71 11.10
C ASP A 115 10.65 -4.44 11.33
N VAL A 116 11.73 -4.24 10.57
CA VAL A 116 12.47 -2.97 10.54
C VAL A 116 11.59 -1.82 10.08
N MET A 117 10.68 -2.05 9.11
CA MET A 117 9.75 -1.01 8.69
C MET A 117 8.72 -0.62 9.77
N LYS A 118 8.46 -1.48 10.76
CA LYS A 118 7.54 -1.18 11.87
C LYS A 118 8.23 -0.60 13.11
N SER A 119 9.55 -0.77 13.21
CA SER A 119 10.32 -0.30 14.38
C SER A 119 10.30 1.22 14.50
N ALA A 120 10.19 1.71 15.74
CA ALA A 120 10.30 3.13 16.07
C ALA A 120 11.73 3.67 15.96
N LEU A 121 12.74 2.80 16.01
CA LEU A 121 14.16 3.19 15.87
C LEU A 121 14.57 3.42 14.41
N ARG A 122 13.69 3.09 13.45
CA ARG A 122 13.96 3.30 12.03
C ARG A 122 14.16 4.79 11.74
N PRO A 123 15.27 5.19 11.09
CA PRO A 123 15.42 6.57 10.63
C PRO A 123 14.27 6.97 9.68
N LYS A 124 13.60 8.09 9.97
CA LYS A 124 12.50 8.62 9.13
C LYS A 124 13.02 8.93 7.72
N GLY A 125 12.26 8.54 6.69
CA GLY A 125 12.67 8.77 5.29
C GLY A 125 13.56 7.67 4.73
N TYR A 126 13.79 6.58 5.48
CA TYR A 126 14.64 5.47 5.07
C TYR A 126 13.96 4.11 5.24
N LYS A 127 14.32 3.18 4.36
CA LYS A 127 13.99 1.77 4.43
C LYS A 127 15.26 0.93 4.37
N LEU A 128 15.17 -0.28 4.89
CA LEU A 128 16.21 -1.28 4.73
C LEU A 128 16.19 -1.83 3.29
N GLU A 129 17.34 -1.86 2.65
CA GLU A 129 17.59 -2.57 1.40
C GLU A 129 18.73 -3.56 1.61
N ILE A 130 18.52 -4.83 1.24
CA ILE A 130 19.57 -5.86 1.25
C ILE A 130 19.84 -6.23 -0.20
N ALA A 131 21.05 -5.93 -0.68
CA ALA A 131 21.45 -6.15 -2.07
C ALA A 131 22.62 -7.15 -2.15
N GLY A 132 22.62 -8.01 -3.18
CA GLY A 132 23.76 -8.86 -3.48
C GLY A 132 24.91 -8.04 -4.05
N VAL A 133 26.08 -8.11 -3.41
CA VAL A 133 27.33 -7.43 -3.81
C VAL A 133 28.44 -8.40 -4.20
N GLY A 134 28.28 -9.70 -3.90
CA GLY A 134 29.24 -10.76 -4.23
C GLY A 134 29.05 -11.37 -5.63
N SER A 135 30.00 -12.21 -6.03
CA SER A 135 29.84 -13.03 -7.24
C SER A 135 28.83 -14.15 -6.99
N TRP A 136 28.28 -14.75 -8.05
CA TRP A 136 27.35 -15.86 -7.90
C TRP A 136 27.97 -17.09 -7.18
N GLN A 137 29.29 -17.27 -7.29
CA GLN A 137 30.04 -18.33 -6.61
C GLN A 137 30.34 -18.03 -5.14
N ARG A 138 30.34 -16.76 -4.74
CA ARG A 138 30.57 -16.29 -3.37
C ARG A 138 29.58 -15.17 -3.06
N PRO A 139 28.31 -15.52 -2.83
CA PRO A 139 27.29 -14.51 -2.57
C PRO A 139 27.66 -13.75 -1.30
N LYS A 140 27.70 -12.43 -1.43
CA LYS A 140 27.83 -11.47 -0.33
C LYS A 140 26.63 -10.56 -0.41
N TYR A 141 26.04 -10.22 0.72
CA TYR A 141 24.93 -9.29 0.78
C TYR A 141 25.32 -8.06 1.59
N GLU A 142 24.81 -6.91 1.19
CA GLU A 142 25.03 -5.65 1.86
C GLU A 142 23.66 -5.08 2.26
N ALA A 143 23.48 -4.87 3.55
CA ALA A 143 22.36 -4.13 4.11
C ALA A 143 22.71 -2.64 4.10
N ARG A 144 21.78 -1.81 3.62
CA ARG A 144 21.94 -0.36 3.57
C ARG A 144 20.64 0.40 3.80
N TRP A 145 20.76 1.65 4.23
CA TRP A 145 19.65 2.59 4.20
C TRP A 145 19.39 3.12 2.79
N ALA A 146 18.20 2.86 2.28
CA ALA A 146 17.71 3.44 1.03
C ALA A 146 16.59 4.45 1.33
N ARG A 147 16.49 5.52 0.52
CA ARG A 147 15.41 6.50 0.69
C ARG A 147 14.03 5.85 0.57
N HIS A 148 13.17 6.18 1.51
CA HIS A 148 11.77 5.80 1.57
C HIS A 148 10.89 7.05 1.47
N PHE A 149 10.78 7.56 0.24
CA PHE A 149 10.02 8.78 -0.07
C PHE A 149 8.56 8.83 0.42
N PRO A 150 7.81 7.73 0.63
CA PRO A 150 6.49 7.83 1.25
C PRO A 150 6.50 8.48 2.64
N ASP A 151 7.61 8.43 3.39
CA ASP A 151 7.71 9.12 4.69
C ASP A 151 7.92 10.63 4.55
N ASP A 152 8.37 11.08 3.37
CA ASP A 152 8.74 12.46 3.07
C ASP A 152 7.60 13.24 2.38
N VAL A 153 6.53 12.55 1.97
CA VAL A 153 5.40 13.12 1.24
C VAL A 153 4.13 12.97 2.06
N ASP A 154 3.60 14.10 2.51
CA ASP A 154 2.35 14.15 3.26
C ASP A 154 1.13 14.10 2.34
N GLU A 155 0.07 13.44 2.81
CA GLU A 155 -1.20 13.39 2.10
C GLU A 155 -1.97 14.69 2.33
N ARG A 156 -2.01 15.54 1.31
CA ARG A 156 -2.68 16.85 1.34
C ARG A 156 -4.10 16.76 0.77
N PRO A 157 -5.11 17.38 1.41
CA PRO A 157 -6.50 17.28 0.98
C PRO A 157 -6.69 17.80 -0.45
N VAL A 158 -7.69 17.24 -1.15
CA VAL A 158 -8.07 17.62 -2.51
C VAL A 158 -9.57 17.95 -2.47
N PRO A 159 -9.95 19.24 -2.46
CA PRO A 159 -11.36 19.61 -2.38
C PRO A 159 -12.08 19.23 -3.69
N VAL A 160 -13.11 18.40 -3.58
CA VAL A 160 -13.99 18.04 -4.70
C VAL A 160 -15.23 18.92 -4.63
N PRO A 161 -15.47 19.80 -5.63
CA PRO A 161 -16.65 20.64 -5.62
C PRO A 161 -17.93 19.84 -5.93
N ASP A 162 -19.02 20.14 -5.23
CA ASP A 162 -20.32 19.50 -5.47
C ASP A 162 -20.85 19.80 -6.88
N SER A 163 -20.61 21.01 -7.39
CA SER A 163 -20.95 21.40 -8.75
C SER A 163 -19.85 22.25 -9.37
N VAL A 164 -19.72 22.18 -10.70
CA VAL A 164 -18.69 22.89 -11.45
C VAL A 164 -19.36 23.68 -12.56
N SER A 165 -19.35 25.01 -12.43
CA SER A 165 -19.88 25.92 -13.45
C SER A 165 -18.98 25.96 -14.69
N LYS A 166 -17.66 26.05 -14.48
CA LYS A 166 -16.63 26.05 -15.53
C LYS A 166 -15.58 24.97 -15.25
N TYR A 167 -15.64 23.89 -16.03
CA TYR A 167 -14.68 22.80 -15.92
C TYR A 167 -13.28 23.24 -16.35
N HIS A 168 -12.26 22.67 -15.69
CA HIS A 168 -10.88 22.74 -16.17
C HIS A 168 -10.81 22.19 -17.61
N PRO A 169 -9.98 22.75 -18.51
CA PRO A 169 -9.92 22.33 -19.91
C PRO A 169 -9.79 20.82 -20.12
N ILE A 170 -8.98 20.14 -19.29
CA ILE A 170 -8.82 18.68 -19.34
C ILE A 170 -10.08 17.92 -18.94
N ALA A 171 -10.72 18.33 -17.84
CA ALA A 171 -11.97 17.72 -17.39
C ALA A 171 -13.11 17.97 -18.39
N LYS A 172 -13.11 19.13 -19.06
CA LYS A 172 -14.02 19.43 -20.17
C LYS A 172 -13.76 18.51 -21.36
N ALA A 173 -12.51 18.35 -21.77
CA ALA A 173 -12.14 17.46 -22.88
C ALA A 173 -12.57 16.00 -22.61
N PHE A 174 -12.36 15.50 -21.38
CA PHE A 174 -12.88 14.20 -20.96
C PHE A 174 -14.42 14.15 -21.02
N ARG A 175 -15.07 15.20 -20.48
CA ARG A 175 -16.52 15.34 -20.48
C ARG A 175 -17.10 15.43 -21.88
N ASP A 176 -16.37 15.87 -22.91
CA ASP A 176 -16.89 16.02 -24.28
C ASP A 176 -16.49 14.85 -25.20
N GLY A 177 -15.43 14.09 -24.85
CA GLY A 177 -14.89 12.98 -25.65
C GLY A 177 -15.59 11.62 -25.47
N THR A 178 -14.97 10.57 -26.03
CA THR A 178 -15.35 9.16 -25.85
C THR A 178 -14.91 8.64 -24.48
N ARG A 179 -15.83 8.05 -23.71
CA ARG A 179 -15.64 7.79 -22.28
C ARG A 179 -15.73 6.31 -21.99
N ARG A 180 -14.91 5.84 -21.06
CA ARG A 180 -15.01 4.49 -20.48
C ARG A 180 -15.91 4.47 -19.24
N VAL A 181 -16.84 5.42 -19.18
CA VAL A 181 -17.77 5.67 -18.08
C VAL A 181 -19.15 5.86 -18.69
N SER A 182 -20.17 5.28 -18.07
CA SER A 182 -21.57 5.43 -18.45
C SER A 182 -22.01 6.90 -18.38
N LYS A 183 -23.01 7.25 -19.20
CA LYS A 183 -23.51 8.64 -19.32
C LYS A 183 -23.89 9.26 -17.98
N GLU A 184 -24.45 8.47 -17.06
CA GLU A 184 -24.88 8.86 -15.71
C GLU A 184 -23.72 9.33 -14.84
N HIS A 185 -22.54 8.72 -14.99
CA HIS A 185 -21.40 8.96 -14.11
C HIS A 185 -20.33 9.89 -14.71
N VAL A 186 -20.52 10.35 -15.95
CA VAL A 186 -19.63 11.31 -16.61
C VAL A 186 -19.47 12.59 -15.79
N ALA A 187 -20.56 13.13 -15.25
CA ALA A 187 -20.51 14.37 -14.49
C ALA A 187 -19.68 14.21 -13.21
N ARG A 188 -19.82 13.09 -12.48
CA ARG A 188 -18.99 12.78 -11.31
C ARG A 188 -17.53 12.58 -11.70
N ALA A 189 -17.25 11.77 -12.72
CA ALA A 189 -15.90 11.54 -13.21
C ALA A 189 -15.20 12.84 -13.63
N ALA A 190 -15.88 13.72 -14.36
CA ALA A 190 -15.36 15.01 -14.76
C ALA A 190 -15.08 15.93 -13.56
N ARG A 191 -15.92 15.91 -12.50
CA ARG A 191 -15.67 16.66 -11.26
C ARG A 191 -14.39 16.19 -10.56
N LEU A 192 -14.15 14.88 -10.51
CA LEU A 192 -12.92 14.31 -9.93
C LEU A 192 -11.67 14.72 -10.71
N LEU A 193 -11.71 14.64 -12.04
CA LEU A 193 -10.59 15.10 -12.89
C LEU A 193 -10.37 16.61 -12.78
N HIS A 194 -11.45 17.39 -12.64
CA HIS A 194 -11.36 18.83 -12.40
C HIS A 194 -10.69 19.14 -11.05
N ALA A 195 -11.07 18.44 -9.98
CA ALA A 195 -10.47 18.61 -8.66
C ALA A 195 -8.97 18.28 -8.70
N LEU A 196 -8.58 17.15 -9.31
CA LEU A 196 -7.17 16.79 -9.49
C LEU A 196 -6.38 17.84 -10.29
N ALA A 197 -6.94 18.33 -11.39
CA ALA A 197 -6.25 19.31 -12.22
C ALA A 197 -6.10 20.68 -11.50
N THR A 198 -7.15 21.12 -10.82
CA THR A 198 -7.17 22.42 -10.12
C THR A 198 -6.25 22.39 -8.91
N GLU A 199 -6.31 21.33 -8.11
CA GLU A 199 -5.43 21.14 -6.97
C GLU A 199 -3.98 20.89 -7.39
N GLY A 200 -3.77 20.13 -8.46
CA GLY A 200 -2.45 19.95 -9.07
C GLY A 200 -1.83 21.30 -9.46
N ALA A 201 -2.59 22.14 -10.16
CA ALA A 201 -2.15 23.49 -10.52
C ALA A 201 -1.86 24.36 -9.29
N ALA A 202 -2.68 24.29 -8.24
CA ALA A 202 -2.45 24.99 -6.98
C ALA A 202 -1.15 24.56 -6.28
N ARG A 203 -0.72 23.30 -6.48
CA ARG A 203 0.56 22.75 -6.00
C ARG A 203 1.74 22.99 -6.94
N GLY A 204 1.53 23.69 -8.06
CA GLY A 204 2.56 23.96 -9.07
C GLY A 204 2.78 22.81 -10.07
N TYR A 205 1.85 21.86 -10.17
CA TYR A 205 1.90 20.77 -11.14
C TYR A 205 1.17 21.15 -12.42
N GLU A 206 1.63 20.61 -13.54
CA GLU A 206 0.98 20.86 -14.83
C GLU A 206 -0.03 19.75 -15.13
N ALA A 207 -1.27 20.12 -15.45
CA ALA A 207 -2.32 19.18 -15.85
C ALA A 207 -2.59 19.29 -17.36
N THR A 208 -2.31 18.22 -18.09
CA THR A 208 -2.34 18.19 -19.57
C THR A 208 -3.10 16.98 -20.10
N LEU A 209 -3.33 16.94 -21.42
CA LEU A 209 -3.82 15.73 -22.07
C LEU A 209 -2.65 14.74 -22.27
N PRO A 210 -2.81 13.44 -21.98
CA PRO A 210 -1.76 12.44 -22.20
C PRO A 210 -1.29 12.37 -23.66
N SER A 211 -2.20 12.62 -24.62
CA SER A 211 -1.88 12.66 -26.05
C SER A 211 -0.86 13.74 -26.43
N SER A 212 -0.68 14.77 -25.60
CA SER A 212 0.35 15.81 -25.79
C SER A 212 1.75 15.31 -25.45
N HIS A 213 1.89 14.17 -24.80
CA HIS A 213 3.15 13.60 -24.36
C HIS A 213 3.53 12.38 -25.21
N LYS A 214 4.81 12.28 -25.58
CA LYS A 214 5.36 11.11 -26.28
C LYS A 214 6.14 10.22 -25.31
N ARG A 215 5.91 8.92 -25.42
CA ARG A 215 6.74 7.87 -24.81
C ARG A 215 8.07 7.84 -25.54
N THR A 216 9.14 8.20 -24.85
CA THR A 216 10.50 8.28 -25.42
C THR A 216 11.25 6.95 -25.35
N ASP A 217 10.76 6.00 -24.56
CA ASP A 217 11.41 4.70 -24.28
C ASP A 217 11.08 3.60 -25.32
N THR A 218 10.40 3.94 -26.42
CA THR A 218 10.07 2.99 -27.48
C THR A 218 10.80 3.34 -28.76
N ARG A 219 11.25 2.31 -29.51
CA ARG A 219 11.87 2.46 -30.86
C ARG A 219 11.02 3.29 -31.82
N ARG A 220 9.72 3.46 -31.54
CA ARG A 220 8.81 4.41 -32.18
C ARG A 220 8.12 5.25 -31.10
N PRO A 221 8.11 6.60 -31.18
CA PRO A 221 7.42 7.42 -30.21
C PRO A 221 5.91 7.14 -30.27
N THR A 222 5.32 6.66 -29.18
CA THR A 222 3.86 6.52 -29.04
C THR A 222 3.35 7.62 -28.11
N THR A 223 2.15 8.12 -28.29
CA THR A 223 1.54 9.02 -27.30
C THR A 223 1.30 8.29 -25.97
N LEU A 224 1.26 9.03 -24.86
CA LEU A 224 0.77 8.46 -23.60
C LEU A 224 -0.76 8.28 -23.69
N ASP A 225 -1.25 7.17 -23.16
CA ASP A 225 -2.67 6.86 -23.09
C ASP A 225 -3.24 7.28 -21.72
N GLY A 226 -4.44 7.86 -21.72
CA GLY A 226 -5.17 8.24 -20.50
C GLY A 226 -6.10 9.43 -20.75
N ASP A 227 -6.73 9.90 -19.67
CA ASP A 227 -7.69 11.01 -19.69
C ASP A 227 -7.09 12.32 -19.16
N ILE A 228 -6.12 12.23 -18.26
CA ILE A 228 -5.36 13.37 -17.71
C ILE A 228 -3.90 12.94 -17.50
N ALA A 229 -2.95 13.84 -17.71
CA ALA A 229 -1.57 13.67 -17.28
C ALA A 229 -1.21 14.77 -16.29
N ILE A 230 -0.57 14.38 -15.18
CA ILE A 230 -0.01 15.33 -14.22
C ILE A 230 1.51 15.29 -14.36
N THR A 231 2.11 16.45 -14.57
CA THR A 231 3.56 16.62 -14.71
C THR A 231 4.13 17.37 -13.51
N ILE A 232 5.17 16.79 -12.90
CA ILE A 232 5.97 17.36 -11.81
C ILE A 232 7.44 17.32 -12.27
N GLY A 233 8.03 18.48 -12.54
CA GLY A 233 9.38 18.55 -13.10
C GLY A 233 9.50 17.76 -14.41
N SER A 234 10.37 16.76 -14.46
CA SER A 234 10.54 15.86 -15.61
C SER A 234 9.64 14.61 -15.58
N THR A 235 8.80 14.46 -14.56
CA THR A 235 7.97 13.28 -14.34
C THR A 235 6.55 13.56 -14.81
N THR A 236 6.12 12.87 -15.86
CA THR A 236 4.73 12.89 -16.33
C THR A 236 4.07 11.57 -15.96
N VAL A 237 2.95 11.64 -15.23
CA VAL A 237 2.15 10.47 -14.86
C VAL A 237 0.77 10.58 -15.51
N PRO A 238 0.48 9.77 -16.54
CA PRO A 238 -0.85 9.67 -17.12
C PRO A 238 -1.79 8.86 -16.21
N LEU A 239 -3.01 9.34 -16.07
CA LEU A 239 -4.11 8.70 -15.35
C LEU A 239 -5.27 8.44 -16.29
N GLU A 240 -5.92 7.30 -16.09
CA GLU A 240 -7.08 6.87 -16.85
C GLU A 240 -8.27 6.64 -15.92
N MET A 241 -9.40 7.22 -16.30
CA MET A 241 -10.69 7.14 -15.64
C MET A 241 -11.53 6.07 -16.35
N ARG A 242 -12.01 5.09 -15.58
CA ARG A 242 -12.90 4.04 -16.08
C ARG A 242 -13.99 3.74 -15.07
N GLU A 243 -15.12 3.28 -15.58
CA GLU A 243 -16.14 2.64 -14.76
C GLU A 243 -15.90 1.14 -14.74
N LEU A 244 -15.99 0.54 -13.55
CA LEU A 244 -15.79 -0.89 -13.37
C LEU A 244 -17.09 -1.63 -13.71
N PRO A 245 -17.02 -2.72 -14.50
CA PRO A 245 -18.17 -3.56 -14.74
C PRO A 245 -18.62 -4.23 -13.42
N PRO A 246 -19.86 -4.75 -13.38
CA PRO A 246 -20.30 -5.57 -12.26
C PRO A 246 -19.37 -6.78 -12.11
N ASN A 247 -19.13 -7.20 -10.87
CA ASN A 247 -18.27 -8.36 -10.60
C ASN A 247 -18.89 -9.61 -11.28
N GLY A 248 -18.08 -10.35 -12.06
CA GLY A 248 -18.52 -11.59 -12.70
C GLY A 248 -19.43 -11.42 -13.92
N GLY A 249 -19.52 -10.20 -14.49
CA GLY A 249 -20.24 -9.99 -15.74
C GLY A 249 -19.61 -10.77 -16.90
N SER A 250 -20.44 -11.38 -17.75
CA SER A 250 -19.99 -12.02 -18.99
C SER A 250 -19.30 -11.02 -19.91
N ALA A 251 -18.28 -11.47 -20.65
CA ALA A 251 -17.68 -10.69 -21.71
C ALA A 251 -18.77 -10.28 -22.70
N ARG A 252 -18.90 -8.97 -22.97
CA ARG A 252 -19.95 -8.49 -23.87
C ARG A 252 -19.63 -8.90 -25.31
N PRO A 253 -20.66 -9.28 -26.10
CA PRO A 253 -20.46 -9.54 -27.50
C PRO A 253 -19.99 -8.25 -28.21
N TYR A 254 -19.09 -8.39 -29.15
CA TYR A 254 -18.75 -7.31 -30.07
C TYR A 254 -19.99 -6.93 -30.89
N ILE A 255 -20.17 -5.64 -31.17
CA ILE A 255 -21.25 -5.15 -32.04
C ILE A 255 -20.69 -4.97 -33.45
N PRO A 256 -21.41 -5.41 -34.51
CA PRO A 256 -21.07 -5.04 -35.87
C PRO A 256 -21.22 -3.52 -36.07
N LYS A 257 -20.16 -2.86 -36.54
CA LYS A 257 -20.12 -1.47 -36.99
C LYS A 257 -19.74 -1.44 -38.46
N TYR A 258 -20.57 -0.76 -39.25
CA TYR A 258 -20.28 -0.52 -40.64
C TYR A 258 -19.16 0.50 -40.80
N ASN A 259 -18.09 0.12 -41.50
CA ASN A 259 -17.00 1.00 -41.88
C ASN A 259 -17.24 1.49 -43.31
N SER A 260 -17.72 2.72 -43.44
CA SER A 260 -18.04 3.33 -44.73
C SER A 260 -16.82 3.51 -45.64
N ARG A 261 -15.60 3.64 -45.10
CA ARG A 261 -14.39 3.80 -45.92
C ARG A 261 -14.04 2.55 -46.72
N ASN A 262 -14.26 1.39 -46.13
CA ASN A 262 -13.92 0.11 -46.76
C ASN A 262 -15.17 -0.72 -47.10
N GLN A 263 -16.36 -0.10 -47.02
CA GLN A 263 -17.68 -0.71 -47.27
C GLN A 263 -17.89 -2.07 -46.57
N SER A 264 -17.31 -2.26 -45.39
CA SER A 264 -17.28 -3.55 -44.70
C SER A 264 -17.82 -3.47 -43.28
N TRP A 265 -18.34 -4.59 -42.79
CA TRP A 265 -18.74 -4.73 -41.40
C TRP A 265 -17.53 -5.14 -40.55
N THR A 266 -17.27 -4.39 -39.50
CA THR A 266 -16.21 -4.68 -38.53
C THR A 266 -16.83 -4.87 -37.16
N THR A 267 -16.30 -5.78 -36.36
CA THR A 267 -16.69 -5.92 -34.96
C THR A 267 -16.01 -4.84 -34.13
N VAL A 268 -16.79 -4.05 -33.40
CA VAL A 268 -16.28 -3.07 -32.42
C VAL A 268 -16.74 -3.44 -31.03
N ASN A 269 -15.97 -2.99 -30.03
CA ASN A 269 -16.35 -3.17 -28.65
C ASN A 269 -17.72 -2.54 -28.39
N ASN A 270 -18.59 -3.30 -27.71
CA ASN A 270 -19.85 -2.78 -27.24
C ASN A 270 -19.60 -1.73 -26.15
N THR A 271 -19.95 -0.47 -26.45
CA THR A 271 -19.79 0.67 -25.53
C THR A 271 -21.01 0.92 -24.66
N ASP A 272 -22.15 0.24 -24.91
CA ASP A 272 -23.24 0.25 -23.96
C ASP A 272 -22.72 -0.41 -22.69
N PHE A 273 -22.72 0.36 -21.62
CA PHE A 273 -22.14 0.00 -20.34
C PHE A 273 -23.31 -0.17 -19.36
N VAL A 274 -23.38 -1.29 -18.63
CA VAL A 274 -24.32 -1.37 -17.49
C VAL A 274 -23.70 -0.51 -16.41
N SER A 275 -24.31 0.65 -16.17
CA SER A 275 -23.95 1.59 -15.13
C SER A 275 -23.86 0.85 -13.80
N THR A 276 -22.69 0.86 -13.17
CA THR A 276 -22.45 0.36 -11.81
C THR A 276 -22.20 1.49 -10.83
N GLY A 277 -21.86 2.68 -11.32
CA GLY A 277 -21.44 3.82 -10.52
C GLY A 277 -20.09 3.67 -9.86
N ARG A 278 -19.36 2.57 -10.11
CA ARG A 278 -18.07 2.29 -9.50
C ARG A 278 -16.96 2.82 -10.40
N LEU A 279 -16.47 4.01 -10.09
CA LEU A 279 -15.36 4.63 -10.80
C LEU A 279 -14.02 4.08 -10.33
N GLN A 280 -13.06 4.03 -11.24
CA GLN A 280 -11.66 3.72 -10.99
C GLN A 280 -10.79 4.74 -11.72
N LEU A 281 -9.79 5.25 -11.01
CA LEU A 281 -8.66 5.96 -11.58
C LEU A 281 -7.41 5.08 -11.50
N GLU A 282 -6.72 4.92 -12.61
CA GLU A 282 -5.51 4.09 -12.73
C GLU A 282 -4.35 4.92 -13.28
N LEU A 283 -3.17 4.80 -12.68
CA LEU A 283 -1.93 5.34 -13.22
C LEU A 283 -1.46 4.39 -14.32
N THR A 284 -1.49 4.82 -15.59
CA THR A 284 -1.29 3.92 -16.73
C THR A 284 0.18 3.64 -17.04
N GLN A 285 1.07 4.52 -16.57
CA GLN A 285 2.50 4.34 -16.77
C GLN A 285 3.10 3.46 -15.67
N LYS A 286 3.55 2.27 -16.07
CA LYS A 286 4.25 1.32 -15.22
C LYS A 286 5.69 1.77 -14.97
N TYR A 287 5.89 2.69 -14.05
CA TYR A 287 7.18 2.78 -13.39
C TYR A 287 7.36 1.52 -12.52
N SER A 288 8.60 1.11 -12.21
CA SER A 288 8.82 -0.04 -11.31
C SER A 288 8.19 0.27 -9.95
N THR A 289 6.97 -0.22 -9.73
CA THR A 289 6.11 0.22 -8.63
C THR A 289 6.27 -0.60 -7.37
N ASN A 290 7.13 -1.64 -7.33
CA ASN A 290 7.43 -2.41 -6.11
C ASN A 290 6.17 -2.72 -5.25
N GLY A 291 5.06 -3.10 -5.88
CA GLY A 291 3.79 -3.41 -5.19
C GLY A 291 2.96 -2.22 -4.72
N ARG A 292 3.24 -0.99 -5.18
CA ARG A 292 2.47 0.21 -4.85
C ARG A 292 1.11 0.25 -5.55
N ARG A 293 0.21 1.06 -4.97
CA ARG A 293 -1.16 1.19 -5.44
C ARG A 293 -1.21 2.07 -6.69
N GLU A 294 -1.42 1.44 -7.83
CA GLU A 294 -1.64 2.14 -9.11
C GLU A 294 -3.12 2.39 -9.40
N ARG A 295 -4.01 1.72 -8.65
CA ARG A 295 -5.45 1.69 -8.89
C ARG A 295 -6.23 2.17 -7.67
N PHE A 296 -7.01 3.21 -7.87
CA PHE A 296 -7.89 3.81 -6.88
C PHE A 296 -9.31 3.66 -7.40
N ARG A 297 -10.21 3.11 -6.60
CA ARG A 297 -11.55 2.75 -7.08
C ARG A 297 -12.58 2.86 -5.98
N ASP A 298 -13.82 3.07 -6.41
CA ASP A 298 -14.98 2.95 -5.54
C ASP A 298 -15.13 1.52 -5.01
N GLY A 299 -15.31 1.44 -3.70
CA GLY A 299 -15.59 0.21 -2.98
C GLY A 299 -16.36 0.47 -1.70
N LYS A 300 -16.66 -0.59 -0.97
CA LYS A 300 -17.47 -0.51 0.26
C LYS A 300 -16.85 0.35 1.36
N ARG A 301 -15.51 0.49 1.37
CA ARG A 301 -14.74 1.17 2.42
C ARG A 301 -14.09 2.48 1.96
N GLN A 302 -14.15 2.79 0.68
CA GLN A 302 -13.47 3.96 0.10
C GLN A 302 -14.22 4.40 -1.16
N GLN A 303 -14.49 5.71 -1.25
CA GLN A 303 -14.94 6.35 -2.47
C GLN A 303 -13.75 6.97 -3.18
N LEU A 304 -13.83 7.10 -4.51
CA LEU A 304 -12.77 7.68 -5.31
C LEU A 304 -12.52 9.16 -4.94
N ASP A 305 -13.57 9.88 -4.54
CA ASP A 305 -13.55 11.26 -4.05
C ASP A 305 -12.59 11.42 -2.86
N THR A 306 -12.61 10.46 -1.92
CA THR A 306 -11.73 10.48 -0.73
C THR A 306 -10.34 9.90 -1.01
N ALA A 307 -10.13 9.32 -2.20
CA ALA A 307 -8.85 8.75 -2.61
C ALA A 307 -7.97 9.73 -3.40
N LEU A 308 -8.49 10.90 -3.80
CA LEU A 308 -7.73 11.88 -4.57
C LEU A 308 -6.45 12.38 -3.88
N PRO A 309 -6.42 12.63 -2.55
CA PRO A 309 -5.20 12.98 -1.85
C PRO A 309 -4.09 11.92 -2.00
N ALA A 310 -4.44 10.65 -1.81
CA ALA A 310 -3.53 9.53 -2.01
C ALA A 310 -3.01 9.41 -3.45
N ILE A 311 -3.82 9.76 -4.45
CA ILE A 311 -3.42 9.77 -5.86
C ILE A 311 -2.32 10.81 -6.10
N LEU A 312 -2.54 12.07 -5.71
CA LEU A 312 -1.53 13.13 -5.88
C LEU A 312 -0.25 12.81 -5.11
N ARG A 313 -0.39 12.31 -3.88
CA ARG A 313 0.73 11.82 -3.08
C ARG A 313 1.54 10.75 -3.83
N GLU A 314 0.89 9.76 -4.44
CA GLU A 314 1.61 8.73 -5.20
C GLU A 314 2.39 9.32 -6.38
N ILE A 315 1.83 10.29 -7.10
CA ILE A 315 2.51 10.98 -8.23
C ILE A 315 3.77 11.71 -7.72
N GLU A 316 3.67 12.41 -6.60
CA GLU A 316 4.81 13.08 -5.96
C GLU A 316 5.90 12.08 -5.55
N ILE A 317 5.53 10.94 -4.98
CA ILE A 317 6.49 9.90 -4.61
C ILE A 317 7.14 9.28 -5.87
N GLN A 318 6.40 9.10 -6.97
CA GLN A 318 6.97 8.63 -8.25
C GLN A 318 7.99 9.63 -8.82
N HIS A 319 7.68 10.92 -8.73
CA HIS A 319 8.62 11.98 -9.11
C HIS A 319 9.92 11.90 -8.30
N LEU A 320 9.85 11.79 -6.98
CA LEU A 320 11.03 11.66 -6.12
C LEU A 320 11.84 10.40 -6.40
N ASN A 321 11.16 9.27 -6.65
CA ASN A 321 11.82 8.02 -7.06
C ASN A 321 12.62 8.19 -8.35
N MET A 322 12.04 8.84 -9.37
CA MET A 322 12.73 9.08 -10.65
C MET A 322 13.91 10.03 -10.50
N SER A 323 13.70 11.15 -9.80
CA SER A 323 14.75 12.13 -9.52
C SER A 323 15.92 11.51 -8.73
N GLY A 324 15.62 10.66 -7.73
CA GLY A 324 16.63 9.92 -6.98
C GLY A 324 17.38 8.87 -7.80
N ASN A 325 16.70 8.15 -8.68
CA ASN A 325 17.34 7.16 -9.56
C ASN A 325 18.23 7.80 -10.61
N ALA A 326 17.80 8.92 -11.22
CA ALA A 326 18.61 9.67 -12.18
C ALA A 326 19.95 10.11 -11.57
N SER A 327 19.94 10.59 -10.32
CA SER A 327 21.15 10.95 -9.57
C SER A 327 22.08 9.75 -9.34
N LYS A 328 21.54 8.57 -8.97
CA LYS A 328 22.35 7.35 -8.81
C LYS A 328 23.04 6.91 -10.11
N HIS A 329 22.35 6.99 -11.24
CA HIS A 329 22.92 6.64 -12.55
C HIS A 329 24.02 7.61 -12.99
N ALA A 330 23.85 8.91 -12.75
CA ALA A 330 24.88 9.92 -13.03
C ALA A 330 26.16 9.68 -12.20
N SER A 331 26.02 9.35 -10.91
CA SER A 331 27.14 9.05 -10.01
C SER A 331 27.89 7.76 -10.38
N ARG A 332 27.19 6.73 -10.89
CA ARG A 332 27.83 5.49 -11.37
C ARG A 332 28.67 5.70 -12.64
N ARG A 333 28.24 6.57 -13.54
CA ARG A 333 29.00 6.90 -14.77
C ARG A 333 30.27 7.73 -14.51
N ARG A 334 30.38 8.38 -13.34
CA ARG A 334 31.53 9.21 -12.96
C ARG A 334 32.63 8.47 -12.20
N LYS A 335 32.49 7.19 -11.86
CA LYS A 335 33.62 6.41 -11.32
C LYS A 335 34.63 6.19 -12.47
N PRO A 336 35.85 6.76 -12.40
CA PRO A 336 36.87 6.49 -13.41
C PRO A 336 37.23 5.01 -13.37
N ASN A 337 37.39 4.42 -14.55
CA ASN A 337 37.82 3.05 -14.73
C ASN A 337 39.27 2.94 -14.20
N ALA A 338 39.44 2.65 -12.92
CA ALA A 338 40.73 2.36 -12.29
C ALA A 338 41.18 0.96 -12.72
N GLY A 339 41.54 0.87 -14.00
CA GLY A 339 42.04 -0.32 -14.68
C GLY A 339 43.09 0.07 -15.71
N GLY A 340 43.97 1.00 -15.35
CA GLY A 340 45.20 1.26 -16.09
C GLY A 340 46.16 0.11 -15.84
N ARG A 341 46.34 -0.74 -16.86
CA ARG A 341 47.36 -1.79 -16.90
C ARG A 341 48.74 -1.13 -16.86
N PRO A 342 49.63 -1.45 -15.90
CA PRO A 342 50.99 -0.90 -15.91
C PRO A 342 51.80 -1.50 -17.08
N PRO A 343 52.82 -0.77 -17.57
CA PRO A 343 53.58 -1.10 -18.78
C PRO A 343 54.35 -2.41 -18.68
#